data_AF-A0A2F0AL77-F1
#
_entry.id   AF-A0A2F0AL77-F1
#
_cell.length_a   1.000
_cell.length_b   1.000
_cell.length_c   1.000
_cell.angle_alpha   90.00
_cell.angle_beta   90.00
_cell.angle_gamma   90.00
#
_symmetry.space_group_name_H-M   'P 1'
#
loop_
_entity.id
_entity.type
_entity.pdbx_description
1 polymer ?
#
loop_
_entity_poly.entity_id
_entity_poly.type
_entity_poly.pdbx_seq_one_letter_code
_entity_poly.pdbx_strand_id
1 'polypeptide(L)'
;MALESIAVDRNLREAFSELAKQLARDGEIPLGNDVFFRHGSVSVSSNQSGGFSVERNFAGFSWRFSVDLKDLEKLINGLTREWPMERLGKSEVKQTDLSNDAITKILGSLGFEAEATANEEAKQESSATPQTAKRGHRPLTGLEDESEGKIDFGSVSESDLDAFLDAYSTATEAPKPKKAVAEMPADPLEAIVASLIAGDGSGLDSLGDLDDLEGELEDDYVDEMAIQSAQSFIDLLIKNEKLELVPNKDSKQLASRLAPMLEEDMRASKKAGIIMDWFLDQDEVEDVYLSDEEMISLVRQW
;
A
#
# COMPACT_ATOMS: atom_id res chain seq x y z
N MET A 1 -28.31 12.34 16.14
CA MET A 1 -27.11 11.49 16.19
C MET A 1 -25.95 12.34 16.72
N ALA A 2 -25.00 11.75 17.44
CA ALA A 2 -23.87 12.51 17.97
C ALA A 2 -22.86 12.76 16.85
N LEU A 3 -22.40 14.01 16.72
CA LEU A 3 -21.28 14.35 15.85
C LEU A 3 -19.99 14.11 16.65
N GLU A 4 -19.06 13.35 16.08
CA GLU A 4 -17.74 13.11 16.65
C GLU A 4 -16.71 13.91 15.85
N SER A 5 -15.77 14.55 16.53
CA SER A 5 -14.66 15.26 15.87
C SER A 5 -13.61 14.23 15.48
N ILE A 6 -13.36 14.06 14.17
CA ILE A 6 -12.40 13.09 13.65
C ILE A 6 -11.27 13.82 12.94
N ALA A 7 -10.05 13.34 13.16
CA ALA A 7 -8.88 13.88 12.49
C ALA A 7 -8.99 13.77 10.97
N VAL A 8 -8.64 14.86 10.29
CA VAL A 8 -8.52 14.92 8.83
C VAL A 8 -7.13 14.41 8.46
N ASP A 9 -7.06 13.11 8.21
CA ASP A 9 -5.84 12.46 7.75
C ASP A 9 -5.50 12.76 6.29
N ARG A 10 -4.32 12.28 5.88
CA ARG A 10 -3.76 12.46 4.55
C ARG A 10 -4.65 11.86 3.46
N ASN A 11 -5.15 10.63 3.64
CA ASN A 11 -6.02 9.95 2.67
C ASN A 11 -7.27 10.80 2.34
N LEU A 12 -7.87 11.41 3.36
CA LEU A 12 -9.01 12.28 3.15
C LEU A 12 -8.64 13.57 2.41
N ARG A 13 -7.47 14.16 2.70
CA ARG A 13 -6.97 15.35 1.98
C ARG A 13 -6.64 15.03 0.53
N GLU A 14 -6.04 13.89 0.25
CA GLU A 14 -5.74 13.43 -1.11
C GLU A 14 -7.03 13.21 -1.90
N ALA A 15 -8.04 12.57 -1.30
CA ALA A 15 -9.36 12.42 -1.90
C ALA A 15 -9.98 13.79 -2.27
N PHE A 16 -9.86 14.79 -1.38
CA PHE A 16 -10.35 16.15 -1.68
C PHE A 16 -9.51 16.89 -2.72
N SER A 17 -8.20 16.67 -2.76
CA SER A 17 -7.31 17.25 -3.77
C SER A 17 -7.65 16.70 -5.17
N GLU A 18 -7.86 15.39 -5.29
CA GLU A 18 -8.30 14.74 -6.53
C GLU A 18 -9.70 15.20 -6.95
N LEU A 19 -10.63 15.31 -5.99
CA LEU A 19 -11.95 15.89 -6.23
C LEU A 19 -11.84 17.31 -6.80
N ALA A 20 -11.00 18.17 -6.22
CA ALA A 20 -10.81 19.54 -6.67
C ALA A 20 -10.21 19.60 -8.09
N LYS A 21 -9.25 18.71 -8.41
CA LYS A 21 -8.70 18.59 -9.77
C LYS A 21 -9.76 18.17 -10.78
N GLN A 22 -10.64 17.23 -10.42
CA GLN A 22 -11.73 16.79 -11.29
C GLN A 22 -12.73 17.92 -11.53
N LEU A 23 -13.13 18.64 -10.49
CA LEU A 23 -14.02 19.80 -10.61
C LEU A 23 -13.41 20.90 -11.49
N ALA A 24 -12.10 21.13 -11.38
CA ALA A 24 -11.40 22.10 -12.24
C ALA A 24 -11.34 21.67 -13.71
N ARG A 25 -11.36 20.36 -13.99
CA ARG A 25 -11.37 19.79 -15.35
C ARG A 25 -12.76 19.84 -15.97
N ASP A 26 -13.77 19.38 -15.24
CA ASP A 26 -15.11 19.19 -15.78
C ASP A 26 -15.94 20.49 -15.78
N GLY A 27 -15.54 21.47 -14.95
CA GLY A 27 -16.11 22.82 -14.93
C GLY A 27 -17.51 22.94 -14.32
N GLU A 28 -18.18 21.81 -14.06
CA GLU A 28 -19.50 21.75 -13.44
C GLU A 28 -19.55 20.66 -12.36
N ILE A 29 -20.23 20.96 -11.24
CA ILE A 29 -20.52 19.97 -10.20
C ILE A 29 -21.77 19.21 -10.66
N PRO A 30 -21.71 17.88 -10.88
CA PRO A 30 -22.90 17.12 -11.20
C PRO A 30 -23.89 17.24 -10.03
N LEU A 31 -25.07 17.80 -10.30
CA LEU A 31 -26.15 17.90 -9.33
C LEU A 31 -26.91 16.57 -9.31
N GLY A 32 -26.87 15.88 -8.18
CA GLY A 32 -27.56 14.59 -8.02
C GLY A 32 -27.10 13.84 -6.78
N ASN A 33 -27.94 12.91 -6.31
CA ASN A 33 -27.63 12.06 -5.15
C ASN A 33 -26.66 10.92 -5.49
N ASP A 34 -26.27 10.78 -6.75
CA ASP A 34 -25.36 9.73 -7.19
C ASP A 34 -23.93 10.02 -6.73
N VAL A 35 -23.22 8.96 -6.37
CA VAL A 35 -21.80 9.02 -6.04
C VAL A 35 -21.06 9.36 -7.33
N PHE A 36 -20.48 10.57 -7.39
CA PHE A 36 -19.80 11.05 -8.59
C PHE A 36 -18.27 10.93 -8.48
N PHE A 37 -17.75 10.72 -7.26
CA PHE A 37 -16.32 10.54 -7.02
C PHE A 37 -16.07 9.47 -5.96
N ARG A 38 -15.07 8.62 -6.20
CA ARG A 38 -14.57 7.63 -5.24
C ARG A 38 -13.04 7.62 -5.26
N HIS A 39 -12.45 7.62 -4.07
CA HIS A 39 -11.01 7.49 -3.88
C HIS A 39 -10.75 6.63 -2.64
N GLY A 40 -10.25 5.42 -2.84
CA GLY A 40 -10.06 4.44 -1.77
C GLY A 40 -11.36 4.17 -1.00
N SER A 41 -11.34 4.44 0.31
CA SER A 41 -12.48 4.27 1.21
C SER A 41 -13.41 5.49 1.29
N VAL A 42 -13.14 6.54 0.53
CA VAL A 42 -13.90 7.79 0.50
C VAL A 42 -14.78 7.83 -0.74
N SER A 43 -16.06 8.13 -0.53
CA SER A 43 -17.06 8.35 -1.57
C SER A 43 -17.69 9.72 -1.38
N VAL A 44 -17.86 10.44 -2.49
CA VAL A 44 -18.40 11.80 -2.48
C VAL A 44 -19.62 11.87 -3.40
N SER A 45 -20.73 12.37 -2.87
CA SER A 45 -21.96 12.67 -3.59
C SER A 45 -22.30 14.15 -3.44
N SER A 46 -23.01 14.69 -4.42
CA SER A 46 -23.42 16.10 -4.42
C SER A 46 -24.67 16.26 -3.57
N ASN A 47 -24.74 17.29 -2.74
CA ASN A 47 -25.94 17.63 -1.99
C ASN A 47 -26.70 18.74 -2.72
N GLN A 48 -28.03 18.73 -2.61
CA GLN A 48 -28.92 19.75 -3.17
C GLN A 48 -28.64 21.17 -2.64
N SER A 49 -27.95 21.29 -1.50
CA SER A 49 -27.52 22.56 -0.93
C SER A 49 -26.28 23.18 -1.59
N GLY A 50 -25.71 22.54 -2.62
CA GLY A 50 -24.47 23.02 -3.27
C GLY A 50 -23.19 22.68 -2.50
N GLY A 51 -23.27 21.75 -1.56
CA GLY A 51 -22.13 21.14 -0.87
C GLY A 51 -21.93 19.69 -1.27
N PHE A 52 -20.98 19.03 -0.63
CA PHE A 52 -20.67 17.62 -0.82
C PHE A 52 -21.10 16.81 0.40
N SER A 53 -21.73 15.65 0.17
CA SER A 53 -21.90 14.62 1.17
C SER A 53 -20.79 13.60 0.98
N VAL A 54 -19.94 13.46 1.99
CA VAL A 54 -18.80 12.56 1.99
C VAL A 54 -19.10 11.39 2.88
N GLU A 55 -18.96 10.18 2.36
CA GLU A 55 -19.06 8.95 3.13
C GLU A 55 -17.73 8.19 3.07
N ARG A 56 -17.22 7.83 4.25
CA ARG A 56 -15.91 7.22 4.43
C ARG A 56 -16.01 6.00 5.33
N ASN A 57 -15.36 4.90 4.93
CA ASN A 57 -15.15 3.76 5.82
C ASN A 57 -13.81 3.88 6.56
N PHE A 58 -13.85 3.96 7.88
CA PHE A 58 -12.67 4.07 8.74
C PHE A 58 -12.89 3.40 10.09
N ALA A 59 -11.87 2.68 10.57
CA ALA A 59 -11.91 1.92 11.83
C ALA A 59 -13.11 0.96 11.96
N GLY A 60 -13.56 0.35 10.85
CA GLY A 60 -14.71 -0.56 10.81
C GLY A 60 -16.09 0.12 10.92
N PHE A 61 -16.14 1.45 10.77
CA PHE A 61 -17.38 2.22 10.76
C PHE A 61 -17.53 3.02 9.48
N SER A 62 -18.77 3.19 9.04
CA SER A 62 -19.11 4.18 8.01
C SER A 62 -19.39 5.52 8.67
N TRP A 63 -18.70 6.54 8.18
CA TRP A 63 -18.77 7.92 8.63
C TRP A 63 -19.32 8.77 7.51
N ARG A 64 -20.23 9.69 7.84
CA ARG A 64 -20.77 10.66 6.88
C ARG A 64 -20.58 12.07 7.40
N PHE A 65 -20.23 12.98 6.51
CA PHE A 65 -20.16 14.40 6.83
C PHE A 65 -20.44 15.24 5.60
N SER A 66 -20.80 16.50 5.83
CA SER A 66 -21.02 17.47 4.77
C SER A 66 -19.87 18.46 4.72
N VAL A 67 -19.44 18.80 3.50
CA VAL A 67 -18.39 19.78 3.24
C VAL A 67 -18.92 20.81 2.24
N ASP A 68 -18.87 22.07 2.63
CA ASP A 68 -19.17 23.18 1.72
C ASP A 68 -17.97 23.48 0.82
N LEU A 69 -18.24 23.97 -0.39
CA LEU A 69 -17.21 24.29 -1.38
C LEU A 69 -16.14 25.27 -0.84
N LYS A 70 -16.54 26.17 0.05
CA LYS A 70 -15.66 27.18 0.67
C LYS A 70 -14.69 26.59 1.69
N ASP A 71 -15.04 25.46 2.29
CA ASP A 71 -14.21 24.81 3.30
C ASP A 71 -13.34 23.70 2.69
N LEU A 72 -13.63 23.29 1.45
CA LEU A 72 -12.80 22.36 0.69
C LEU A 72 -11.35 22.85 0.58
N GLU A 73 -11.15 24.14 0.29
CA GLU A 73 -9.81 24.74 0.21
C GLU A 73 -9.06 24.66 1.56
N LYS A 74 -9.75 24.85 2.68
CA LYS A 74 -9.14 24.76 4.01
C LYS A 74 -8.74 23.33 4.37
N LEU A 75 -9.56 22.35 3.95
CA LEU A 75 -9.28 20.93 4.12
C LEU A 75 -8.05 20.50 3.31
N ILE A 76 -7.99 20.88 2.03
CA ILE A 76 -6.87 20.53 1.14
C ILE A 76 -5.55 21.14 1.65
N ASN A 77 -5.59 22.40 2.10
CA ASN A 77 -4.40 23.09 2.62
C ASN A 77 -4.00 22.65 4.05
N GLY A 78 -4.71 21.69 4.66
CA GLY A 78 -4.42 21.20 6.00
C GLY A 78 -4.65 22.22 7.12
N LEU A 79 -5.39 23.30 6.85
CA LEU A 79 -5.76 24.29 7.86
C LEU A 79 -6.76 23.72 8.87
N THR A 80 -7.56 22.76 8.44
CA THR A 80 -8.52 22.07 9.30
C THR A 80 -7.99 20.69 9.69
N ARG A 81 -7.66 20.51 10.97
CA ARG A 81 -7.11 19.25 11.51
C ARG A 81 -8.19 18.25 11.91
N GLU A 82 -9.38 18.71 12.26
CA GLU A 82 -10.48 17.86 12.69
C GLU A 82 -11.79 18.30 12.02
N TRP A 83 -12.65 17.35 11.70
CA TRP A 83 -13.94 17.61 11.08
C TRP A 83 -15.06 16.87 11.82
N PRO A 84 -16.23 17.50 12.04
CA PRO A 84 -17.36 16.83 12.64
C PRO A 84 -17.94 15.78 11.68
N MET A 85 -17.97 14.53 12.10
CA MET A 85 -18.50 13.40 11.34
C MET A 85 -19.62 12.68 12.09
N GLU A 86 -20.63 12.25 11.35
CA GLU A 86 -21.74 11.44 11.82
C GLU A 86 -21.44 9.96 11.59
N ARG A 87 -21.50 9.16 12.65
CA ARG A 87 -21.33 7.72 12.55
C ARG A 87 -22.63 7.06 12.08
N LEU A 88 -22.60 6.42 10.92
CA LEU A 88 -23.77 5.74 10.35
C LEU A 88 -23.96 4.32 10.90
N GLY A 89 -22.88 3.65 11.29
CA GLY A 89 -22.93 2.28 11.81
C GLY A 89 -21.64 1.50 11.56
N LYS A 90 -21.64 0.21 11.92
CA LYS A 90 -20.57 -0.71 11.50
C LYS A 90 -20.61 -0.81 9.97
N SER A 91 -19.46 -0.61 9.34
CA SER A 91 -19.36 -0.86 7.90
C SER A 91 -19.54 -2.36 7.69
N GLU A 92 -20.67 -2.78 7.13
CA GLU A 92 -20.69 -4.05 6.41
C GLU A 92 -19.79 -3.81 5.20
N VAL A 93 -18.51 -4.19 5.34
CA VAL A 93 -17.64 -4.37 4.19
C VAL A 93 -18.26 -5.55 3.43
N LYS A 94 -19.29 -5.27 2.64
CA LYS A 94 -19.58 -6.10 1.49
C LYS A 94 -18.32 -5.98 0.66
N GLN A 95 -17.42 -6.96 0.80
CA GLN A 95 -16.49 -7.27 -0.27
C GLN A 95 -17.36 -7.21 -1.51
N THR A 96 -17.15 -6.18 -2.33
CA THR A 96 -17.76 -6.17 -3.63
C THR A 96 -17.15 -7.38 -4.30
N ASP A 97 -17.90 -8.48 -4.33
CA ASP A 97 -17.69 -9.55 -5.29
C ASP A 97 -17.58 -8.80 -6.61
N LEU A 98 -16.33 -8.61 -7.06
CA LEU A 98 -16.05 -8.02 -8.36
C LEU A 98 -16.75 -8.97 -9.31
N SER A 99 -17.94 -8.59 -9.76
CA SER A 99 -18.74 -9.43 -10.64
C SER A 99 -17.81 -9.88 -11.76
N ASN A 100 -17.82 -11.16 -12.11
CA ASN A 100 -16.90 -11.69 -13.13
C ASN A 100 -16.83 -10.79 -14.37
N ASP A 101 -17.94 -10.13 -14.74
CA ASP A 101 -18.02 -9.13 -15.81
C ASP A 101 -17.06 -7.91 -15.69
N ALA A 102 -16.81 -7.43 -14.47
CA ALA A 102 -15.84 -6.36 -14.21
C ALA A 102 -14.40 -6.86 -14.36
N ILE A 103 -14.13 -8.09 -13.94
CA ILE A 103 -12.83 -8.75 -14.10
C ILE A 103 -12.57 -9.01 -15.60
N THR A 104 -13.56 -9.49 -16.35
CA THR A 104 -13.43 -9.72 -17.80
C THR A 104 -13.21 -8.42 -18.58
N LYS A 105 -13.84 -7.31 -18.18
CA LYS A 105 -13.62 -6.00 -18.80
C LYS A 105 -12.22 -5.45 -18.52
N ILE A 106 -11.71 -5.61 -17.30
CA ILE A 106 -10.36 -5.18 -16.94
C ILE A 106 -9.32 -6.02 -17.68
N LEU A 107 -9.47 -7.35 -17.69
CA LEU A 107 -8.57 -8.26 -18.41
C LEU A 107 -8.60 -8.02 -19.93
N GLY A 108 -9.79 -7.81 -20.50
CA GLY A 108 -9.94 -7.45 -21.91
C GLY A 108 -9.29 -6.11 -22.26
N SER A 109 -9.32 -5.13 -21.36
CA SER A 109 -8.63 -3.84 -21.56
C SER A 109 -7.10 -3.93 -21.48
N LEU A 110 -6.59 -4.96 -20.79
CA LEU A 110 -5.16 -5.24 -20.64
C LEU A 110 -4.61 -6.17 -21.74
N GLY A 111 -5.43 -6.52 -22.73
CA GLY A 111 -5.04 -7.38 -23.86
C GLY A 111 -4.99 -8.87 -23.53
N PHE A 112 -5.51 -9.28 -22.38
CA PHE A 112 -5.77 -10.69 -22.07
C PHE A 112 -7.13 -11.06 -22.66
N GLU A 113 -7.15 -11.39 -23.96
CA GLU A 113 -8.29 -12.07 -24.54
C GLU A 113 -8.33 -13.49 -23.97
N ALA A 114 -9.30 -13.74 -23.08
CA ALA A 114 -9.61 -15.10 -22.68
C ALA A 114 -10.10 -15.84 -23.92
N GLU A 115 -9.31 -16.80 -24.44
CA GLU A 115 -9.74 -17.75 -25.46
C GLU A 115 -10.96 -18.50 -24.92
N ALA A 116 -12.15 -18.02 -25.29
CA ALA A 116 -13.39 -18.74 -25.10
C ALA A 116 -13.27 -20.02 -25.94
N THR A 117 -13.10 -21.15 -25.27
CA THR A 117 -13.20 -22.48 -25.87
C THR A 117 -14.62 -22.63 -26.42
N ALA A 118 -14.76 -22.36 -27.70
CA ALA A 118 -15.93 -22.63 -28.49
C ALA A 118 -16.12 -24.15 -28.56
N ASN A 119 -17.14 -24.66 -27.88
CA ASN A 119 -17.68 -25.98 -28.16
C ASN A 119 -19.15 -25.82 -28.52
N GLU A 120 -19.37 -25.47 -29.79
CA GLU A 120 -20.67 -25.44 -30.41
C GLU A 120 -20.61 -26.30 -31.68
N GLU A 121 -20.93 -27.59 -31.54
CA GLU A 121 -21.44 -28.38 -32.65
C GLU A 121 -22.68 -29.15 -32.20
N ALA A 122 -23.80 -28.79 -32.84
CA ALA A 122 -24.87 -29.66 -33.33
C ALA A 122 -26.27 -29.15 -32.98
N LYS A 123 -26.86 -28.38 -33.90
CA LYS A 123 -28.15 -28.70 -34.57
C LYS A 123 -28.64 -27.53 -35.41
N GLN A 124 -28.56 -27.68 -36.72
CA GLN A 124 -29.48 -27.02 -37.66
C GLN A 124 -30.40 -28.07 -38.26
N GLU A 125 -31.70 -27.80 -38.23
CA GLU A 125 -32.65 -27.82 -39.35
C GLU A 125 -34.07 -27.84 -38.77
N SER A 126 -34.76 -26.69 -38.78
CA SER A 126 -35.73 -26.29 -39.79
C SER A 126 -37.18 -26.61 -39.39
N SER A 127 -38.00 -25.58 -39.19
CA SER A 127 -39.19 -25.28 -40.02
C SER A 127 -40.25 -24.44 -39.28
N ALA A 128 -40.64 -23.35 -39.93
CA ALA A 128 -41.98 -22.79 -40.09
C ALA A 128 -42.86 -22.41 -38.86
N THR A 129 -43.04 -21.10 -38.68
CA THR A 129 -44.27 -20.38 -38.26
C THR A 129 -45.55 -20.82 -39.03
N PRO A 130 -46.82 -20.45 -38.67
CA PRO A 130 -47.29 -19.48 -37.65
C PRO A 130 -48.63 -19.84 -36.92
N GLN A 131 -49.10 -18.91 -36.07
CA GLN A 131 -50.52 -18.53 -35.79
C GLN A 131 -51.17 -18.80 -34.40
N THR A 132 -51.71 -17.68 -33.89
CA THR A 132 -53.00 -17.49 -33.19
C THR A 132 -53.19 -17.84 -31.70
N ALA A 133 -53.36 -16.76 -30.92
CA ALA A 133 -54.53 -16.42 -30.11
C ALA A 133 -55.08 -17.37 -29.01
N LYS A 134 -55.41 -16.72 -27.88
CA LYS A 134 -56.44 -16.99 -26.86
C LYS A 134 -56.00 -17.65 -25.55
N ARG A 135 -56.34 -16.88 -24.48
CA ARG A 135 -56.97 -17.28 -23.21
C ARG A 135 -56.16 -18.12 -22.22
N GLY A 136 -56.10 -17.59 -21.00
CA GLY A 136 -56.81 -18.23 -19.89
C GLY A 136 -55.92 -18.73 -18.75
N HIS A 137 -56.09 -18.10 -17.59
CA HIS A 137 -55.82 -18.56 -16.24
C HIS A 137 -55.44 -20.04 -16.03
N ARG A 138 -54.39 -20.27 -15.24
CA ARG A 138 -54.46 -20.97 -13.94
C ARG A 138 -53.19 -20.74 -13.11
N PRO A 139 -53.31 -20.71 -11.76
CA PRO A 139 -52.17 -20.68 -10.85
C PRO A 139 -51.65 -22.09 -10.60
N LEU A 140 -50.34 -22.24 -10.41
CA LEU A 140 -49.72 -23.48 -9.97
C LEU A 140 -48.83 -23.19 -8.76
N THR A 141 -49.36 -23.62 -7.62
CA THR A 141 -48.68 -23.99 -6.40
C THR A 141 -47.59 -25.03 -6.65
N GLY A 142 -46.49 -24.93 -5.90
CA GLY A 142 -45.68 -26.07 -5.47
C GLY A 142 -44.50 -26.41 -6.37
N LEU A 143 -43.30 -26.10 -5.90
CA LEU A 143 -42.10 -26.89 -6.11
C LEU A 143 -41.07 -26.49 -5.05
N GLU A 144 -41.09 -27.26 -3.97
CA GLU A 144 -39.88 -27.63 -3.24
C GLU A 144 -38.91 -28.22 -4.25
N ASP A 145 -37.69 -27.70 -4.35
CA ASP A 145 -36.61 -28.41 -5.02
C ASP A 145 -35.28 -28.09 -4.33
N GLU A 146 -34.80 -29.10 -3.60
CA GLU A 146 -33.47 -29.20 -3.04
C GLU A 146 -32.48 -29.43 -4.18
N SER A 147 -31.57 -28.49 -4.43
CA SER A 147 -30.31 -28.82 -5.10
C SER A 147 -29.22 -27.83 -4.71
N GLU A 148 -28.52 -28.14 -3.62
CA GLU A 148 -27.16 -27.65 -3.39
C GLU A 148 -26.27 -28.21 -4.51
N GLY A 149 -26.10 -27.42 -5.56
CA GLY A 149 -25.12 -27.66 -6.60
C GLY A 149 -23.72 -27.65 -5.98
N LYS A 150 -23.15 -28.83 -5.80
CA LYS A 150 -21.76 -29.03 -5.43
C LYS A 150 -20.90 -28.48 -6.57
N ILE A 151 -20.35 -27.29 -6.38
CA ILE A 151 -19.40 -26.69 -7.33
C ILE A 151 -18.14 -27.56 -7.30
N ASP A 152 -17.91 -28.29 -8.39
CA ASP A 152 -16.71 -29.09 -8.59
C ASP A 152 -15.57 -28.13 -8.97
N PHE A 153 -14.82 -27.68 -7.96
CA PHE A 153 -13.54 -27.01 -8.18
C PHE A 153 -12.58 -28.08 -8.71
N GLY A 154 -12.49 -28.16 -10.03
CA GLY A 154 -11.62 -29.09 -10.74
C GLY A 154 -10.26 -29.18 -10.06
N SER A 155 -9.88 -30.39 -9.66
CA SER A 155 -8.63 -30.66 -8.98
C SER A 155 -7.46 -30.18 -9.86
N VAL A 156 -6.78 -29.12 -9.44
CA VAL A 156 -5.51 -28.72 -10.03
C VAL A 156 -4.53 -29.84 -9.80
N SER A 157 -3.97 -30.38 -10.89
CA SER A 157 -3.01 -31.48 -10.78
C SER A 157 -1.68 -30.94 -10.26
N GLU A 158 -0.95 -31.75 -9.49
CA GLU A 158 0.36 -31.37 -8.93
C GLU A 158 1.35 -30.96 -10.05
N SER A 159 1.19 -31.57 -11.23
CA SER A 159 1.93 -31.21 -12.45
C SER A 159 1.63 -29.81 -13.00
N ASP A 160 0.41 -29.28 -12.82
CA ASP A 160 0.08 -27.91 -13.25
C ASP A 160 0.72 -26.87 -12.33
N LEU A 161 0.92 -27.23 -11.06
CA LEU A 161 1.56 -26.40 -10.05
C LEU A 161 3.07 -26.30 -10.30
N ASP A 162 3.72 -27.41 -10.64
CA ASP A 162 5.13 -27.43 -11.03
C ASP A 162 5.38 -26.64 -12.32
N ALA A 163 4.52 -26.80 -13.33
CA ALA A 163 4.63 -26.04 -14.57
C ALA A 163 4.48 -24.52 -14.35
N PHE A 164 3.63 -24.11 -13.41
CA PHE A 164 3.47 -22.70 -13.04
C PHE A 164 4.71 -22.14 -12.34
N LEU A 165 5.32 -22.90 -11.43
CA LEU A 165 6.53 -22.49 -10.71
C LEU A 165 7.75 -22.36 -11.64
N ASP A 166 7.90 -23.29 -12.59
CA ASP A 166 8.97 -23.23 -13.60
C ASP A 166 8.80 -22.02 -14.54
N ALA A 167 7.57 -21.75 -14.98
CA ALA A 167 7.27 -20.58 -15.80
C ALA A 167 7.55 -19.26 -15.05
N TYR A 168 7.24 -19.21 -13.76
CA TYR A 168 7.50 -18.04 -12.91
C TYR A 168 8.99 -17.80 -12.67
N SER A 169 9.76 -18.86 -12.43
CA SER A 169 11.23 -18.77 -12.30
C SER A 169 11.87 -18.28 -13.60
N THR A 170 11.36 -18.73 -14.74
CA THR A 170 11.89 -18.33 -16.05
C THR A 170 11.56 -16.87 -16.38
N ALA A 171 10.41 -16.36 -15.94
CA ALA A 171 9.99 -14.99 -16.19
C ALA A 171 10.68 -13.95 -15.28
N THR A 172 11.19 -14.37 -14.12
CA THR A 172 11.80 -13.48 -13.11
C THR A 172 13.33 -13.38 -13.22
N GLU A 173 13.97 -14.21 -14.06
CA GLU A 173 15.41 -14.12 -14.34
C GLU A 173 15.72 -12.96 -15.30
N ALA A 174 15.79 -11.73 -14.76
CA ALA A 174 16.15 -10.54 -15.52
C ALA A 174 17.59 -10.64 -16.07
N PRO A 175 17.85 -10.18 -17.31
CA PRO A 175 19.17 -10.23 -17.93
C PRO A 175 20.17 -9.36 -17.15
N LYS A 176 21.23 -9.98 -16.63
CA LYS A 176 22.36 -9.30 -15.97
C LYS A 176 22.90 -8.16 -16.86
N PRO A 177 22.94 -6.90 -16.39
CA PRO A 177 23.52 -5.82 -17.16
C PRO A 177 25.03 -6.05 -17.34
N LYS A 178 25.50 -5.98 -18.58
CA LYS A 178 26.93 -6.02 -18.91
C LYS A 178 27.62 -4.80 -18.30
N LYS A 179 28.52 -5.06 -17.36
CA LYS A 179 29.37 -4.09 -16.68
C LYS A 179 30.27 -3.40 -17.70
N ALA A 180 29.97 -2.14 -18.04
CA ALA A 180 30.87 -1.26 -18.76
C ALA A 180 31.93 -0.76 -17.76
N VAL A 181 33.19 -1.09 -18.03
CA VAL A 181 34.35 -0.56 -17.32
C VAL A 181 34.56 0.87 -17.79
N ALA A 182 34.19 1.83 -16.96
CA ALA A 182 34.61 3.22 -17.10
C ALA A 182 35.70 3.48 -16.05
N GLU A 183 36.93 3.67 -16.52
CA GLU A 183 38.02 4.23 -15.72
C GLU A 183 37.61 5.63 -15.23
N MET A 184 37.62 5.83 -13.91
CA MET A 184 37.64 7.15 -13.30
C MET A 184 38.87 7.26 -12.38
N PRO A 185 39.49 8.45 -12.30
CA PRO A 185 40.79 8.66 -11.70
C PRO A 185 40.75 8.84 -10.18
N ALA A 186 41.91 8.50 -9.60
CA ALA A 186 42.45 8.67 -8.25
C ALA A 186 41.74 9.62 -7.25
N ASP A 187 41.64 9.05 -6.05
CA ASP A 187 41.30 9.57 -4.72
C ASP A 187 41.63 11.04 -4.40
N PRO A 188 40.66 11.81 -3.84
CA PRO A 188 40.89 13.11 -3.22
C PRO A 188 41.28 13.03 -1.73
N LEU A 189 41.47 11.84 -1.16
CA LEU A 189 41.72 11.66 0.29
C LEU A 189 43.20 11.83 0.71
N GLU A 190 44.16 11.71 -0.22
CA GLU A 190 45.58 11.92 0.12
C GLU A 190 45.94 13.41 0.33
N ALA A 191 45.10 14.35 -0.10
CA ALA A 191 45.34 15.78 0.08
C ALA A 191 45.09 16.26 1.53
N ILE A 192 44.27 15.54 2.32
CA ILE A 192 43.91 15.95 3.68
C ILE A 192 44.99 15.54 4.69
N VAL A 193 45.65 14.39 4.48
CA VAL A 193 46.69 13.88 5.39
C VAL A 193 47.98 14.70 5.29
N ALA A 194 48.30 15.26 4.12
CA ALA A 194 49.46 16.14 3.94
C ALA A 194 49.32 17.50 4.65
N SER A 195 48.10 17.95 4.92
CA SER A 195 47.82 19.21 5.64
C SER A 195 48.06 19.08 7.16
N LEU A 196 47.83 17.89 7.74
CA LEU A 196 47.97 17.69 9.18
C LEU A 196 49.43 17.56 9.66
N ILE A 197 50.37 17.25 8.75
CA ILE A 197 51.78 17.02 9.11
C ILE A 197 52.61 18.32 9.14
N ALA A 198 52.07 19.43 8.61
CA ALA A 198 52.78 20.72 8.56
C ALA A 198 52.44 21.69 9.71
N GLY A 199 51.60 21.29 10.67
CA GLY A 199 51.16 22.13 11.78
C GLY A 199 52.02 21.98 13.04
N ASP A 200 52.98 22.89 13.18
CA ASP A 200 53.54 23.44 14.43
C ASP A 200 53.57 22.53 15.68
N GLY A 201 54.72 21.88 15.86
CA GLY A 201 55.06 21.15 17.06
C GLY A 201 55.41 22.07 18.24
N SER A 202 54.46 22.26 19.14
CA SER A 202 54.74 22.61 20.53
C SER A 202 53.62 22.12 21.46
N GLY A 203 53.87 21.04 22.21
CA GLY A 203 52.92 20.62 23.26
C GLY A 203 52.88 19.15 23.67
N LEU A 204 53.82 18.29 23.24
CA LEU A 204 53.88 16.88 23.64
C LEU A 204 55.03 16.67 24.63
N ASP A 205 54.79 16.97 25.92
CA ASP A 205 55.70 16.61 27.02
C ASP A 205 54.90 16.24 28.28
N SER A 206 53.89 15.38 28.10
CA SER A 206 53.12 14.79 29.20
C SER A 206 52.65 13.37 28.84
N LEU A 207 53.62 12.49 28.55
CA LEU A 207 53.41 11.04 28.46
C LEU A 207 54.16 10.37 29.61
N GLY A 208 53.52 10.37 30.78
CA GLY A 208 53.85 9.52 31.91
C GLY A 208 52.57 8.79 32.33
N ASP A 209 52.68 7.47 32.50
CA ASP A 209 51.64 6.46 32.79
C ASP A 209 50.81 5.95 31.60
N LEU A 210 51.34 4.92 30.92
CA LEU A 210 50.62 4.04 30.00
C LEU A 210 50.97 2.56 30.25
N ASP A 211 51.05 2.14 31.51
CA ASP A 211 51.30 0.73 31.90
C ASP A 211 50.06 0.07 32.57
N ASP A 212 48.88 0.69 32.46
CA ASP A 212 47.61 0.17 33.05
C ASP A 212 46.42 0.34 32.09
N LEU A 213 46.63 0.06 30.80
CA LEU A 213 45.58 0.08 29.76
C LEU A 213 45.41 -1.29 29.09
N GLU A 214 45.36 -2.34 29.89
CA GLU A 214 44.93 -3.68 29.49
C GLU A 214 43.50 -3.88 30.01
N GLY A 215 42.53 -3.27 29.33
CA GLY A 215 41.12 -3.31 29.71
C GLY A 215 40.20 -2.93 28.55
N GLU A 216 39.71 -3.96 27.84
CA GLU A 216 38.44 -3.97 27.10
C GLU A 216 38.17 -2.77 26.17
N LEU A 217 38.92 -2.69 25.07
CA LEU A 217 38.32 -2.22 23.82
C LEU A 217 37.62 -3.42 23.17
N GLU A 218 36.50 -3.85 23.75
CA GLU A 218 35.47 -4.53 22.96
C GLU A 218 34.97 -3.47 21.99
N ASP A 219 35.61 -3.42 20.82
CA ASP A 219 35.11 -2.62 19.71
C ASP A 219 33.67 -3.06 19.44
N ASP A 220 32.72 -2.19 19.80
CA ASP A 220 31.35 -2.16 19.29
C ASP A 220 31.36 -1.90 17.77
N TYR A 221 32.03 -2.76 17.00
CA TYR A 221 31.89 -2.83 15.55
C TYR A 221 30.48 -3.33 15.28
N VAL A 222 29.53 -2.40 15.32
CA VAL A 222 28.22 -2.61 14.70
C VAL A 222 28.51 -2.96 13.25
N ASP A 223 28.14 -4.19 12.86
CA ASP A 223 28.45 -4.74 11.55
C ASP A 223 27.94 -3.76 10.47
N GLU A 224 28.86 -3.14 9.73
CA GLU A 224 28.51 -2.18 8.67
C GLU A 224 27.57 -2.83 7.63
N MET A 225 27.67 -4.14 7.44
CA MET A 225 26.79 -4.90 6.55
C MET A 225 25.37 -4.96 7.11
N ALA A 226 25.20 -5.13 8.42
CA ALA A 226 23.91 -5.11 9.09
C ALA A 226 23.24 -3.74 8.99
N ILE A 227 24.01 -2.66 9.18
CA ILE A 227 23.51 -1.28 9.03
C ILE A 227 23.06 -1.04 7.59
N GLN A 228 23.83 -1.47 6.58
CA GLN A 228 23.45 -1.34 5.17
C GLN A 228 22.19 -2.14 4.84
N SER A 229 22.04 -3.33 5.42
CA SER A 229 20.84 -4.15 5.26
C SER A 229 19.61 -3.49 5.89
N ALA A 230 19.73 -2.96 7.11
CA ALA A 230 18.67 -2.21 7.78
C ALA A 230 18.31 -0.92 7.04
N GLN A 231 19.30 -0.23 6.46
CA GLN A 231 19.08 0.94 5.62
C GLN A 231 18.29 0.58 4.37
N SER A 232 18.65 -0.52 3.70
CA SER A 232 17.91 -1.01 2.53
C SER A 232 16.46 -1.38 2.87
N PHE A 233 16.23 -1.92 4.06
CA PHE A 233 14.89 -2.20 4.59
C PHE A 233 14.09 -0.90 4.78
N ILE A 234 14.65 0.11 5.46
CA ILE A 234 13.99 1.42 5.66
C ILE A 234 13.73 2.11 4.33
N ASP A 235 14.71 2.13 3.42
CA ASP A 235 14.57 2.75 2.11
C ASP A 235 13.47 2.08 1.28
N LEU A 236 13.28 0.75 1.43
CA LEU A 236 12.16 0.02 0.82
C LEU A 236 10.82 0.47 1.39
N LEU A 237 10.72 0.69 2.71
CA LEU A 237 9.50 1.20 3.34
C LEU A 237 9.18 2.61 2.84
N ILE A 238 10.18 3.49 2.77
CA ILE A 238 10.02 4.87 2.28
C ILE A 238 9.60 4.88 0.81
N LYS A 239 10.29 4.10 -0.04
CA LYS A 239 10.00 4.03 -1.47
C LYS A 239 8.59 3.53 -1.78
N ASN A 240 8.05 2.66 -0.93
CA ASN A 240 6.69 2.14 -1.05
C ASN A 240 5.64 3.01 -0.31
N GLU A 241 6.02 4.21 0.15
CA GLU A 241 5.15 5.13 0.90
C GLU A 241 4.56 4.50 2.17
N LYS A 242 5.28 3.54 2.75
CA LYS A 242 4.90 2.79 3.95
C LYS A 242 5.47 3.40 5.23
N LEU A 243 6.52 4.20 5.11
CA LEU A 243 7.15 4.94 6.20
C LEU A 243 7.45 6.35 5.72
N GLU A 244 7.03 7.36 6.48
CA GLU A 244 7.29 8.77 6.20
C GLU A 244 8.27 9.30 7.25
N LEU A 245 9.39 9.88 6.80
CA LEU A 245 10.39 10.48 7.68
C LEU A 245 10.21 11.99 7.75
N VAL A 246 10.51 12.57 8.92
CA VAL A 246 10.53 14.02 9.10
C VAL A 246 11.49 14.67 8.10
N PRO A 247 11.14 15.81 7.48
CA PRO A 247 12.00 16.47 6.50
C PRO A 247 13.42 16.74 7.03
N ASN A 248 14.43 16.40 6.22
CA ASN A 248 15.86 16.53 6.53
C ASN A 248 16.41 15.55 7.59
N LYS A 249 15.67 14.51 7.97
CA LYS A 249 16.22 13.41 8.77
C LYS A 249 16.90 12.36 7.88
N ASP A 250 17.96 11.76 8.42
CA ASP A 250 18.79 10.78 7.72
C ASP A 250 18.34 9.36 8.05
N SER A 251 18.01 8.57 7.03
CA SER A 251 17.61 7.17 7.19
C SER A 251 18.76 6.31 7.74
N LYS A 252 20.02 6.73 7.55
CA LYS A 252 21.19 6.00 8.04
C LYS A 252 21.27 5.94 9.58
N GLN A 253 20.89 7.02 10.27
CA GLN A 253 20.85 7.05 11.74
C GLN A 253 19.72 6.20 12.32
N LEU A 254 18.64 6.05 11.57
CA LEU A 254 17.54 5.16 11.91
C LEU A 254 17.97 3.69 11.69
N ALA A 255 18.67 3.42 10.59
CA ALA A 255 19.20 2.11 10.24
C ALA A 255 20.20 1.56 11.26
N SER A 256 21.11 2.38 11.79
CA SER A 256 22.09 1.92 12.78
C SER A 256 21.43 1.47 14.09
N ARG A 257 20.31 2.09 14.47
CA ARG A 257 19.52 1.71 15.65
C ARG A 257 18.60 0.51 15.38
N LEU A 258 18.10 0.38 14.15
CA LEU A 258 17.23 -0.72 13.74
C LEU A 258 17.99 -2.03 13.51
N ALA A 259 19.24 -1.97 13.01
CA ALA A 259 20.07 -3.13 12.69
C ALA A 259 20.11 -4.20 13.80
N PRO A 260 20.42 -3.88 15.08
CA PRO A 260 20.45 -4.91 16.14
C PRO A 260 19.08 -5.56 16.39
N MET A 261 17.97 -4.84 16.19
CA MET A 261 16.62 -5.41 16.33
C MET A 261 16.27 -6.38 15.20
N LEU A 262 16.78 -6.10 13.99
CA LEU A 262 16.60 -6.97 12.83
C LEU A 262 17.47 -8.23 12.94
N GLU A 263 18.64 -8.17 13.56
CA GLU A 263 19.51 -9.34 13.77
C GLU A 263 19.05 -10.27 14.89
N GLU A 264 18.26 -9.78 15.85
CA GLU A 264 17.83 -10.59 16.99
C GLU A 264 17.04 -11.82 16.54
N ASP A 265 17.46 -13.03 16.96
CA ASP A 265 16.77 -14.26 16.58
C ASP A 265 15.44 -14.40 17.33
N MET A 266 14.36 -13.98 16.66
CA MET A 266 13.02 -14.06 17.21
C MET A 266 11.99 -14.28 16.10
N ARG A 267 10.81 -14.78 16.51
CA ARG A 267 9.69 -15.00 15.58
C ARG A 267 9.31 -13.69 14.89
N ALA A 268 9.16 -13.71 13.56
CA ALA A 268 8.81 -12.54 12.76
C ALA A 268 7.57 -11.79 13.26
N SER A 269 6.55 -12.49 13.78
CA SER A 269 5.37 -11.85 14.38
C SER A 269 5.69 -10.98 15.59
N LYS A 270 6.60 -11.43 16.45
CA LYS A 270 7.04 -10.67 17.62
C LYS A 270 7.97 -9.52 17.21
N LYS A 271 8.89 -9.80 16.27
CA LYS A 271 9.83 -8.81 15.73
C LYS A 271 9.12 -7.65 15.06
N ALA A 272 8.12 -7.95 14.22
CA ALA A 272 7.29 -6.96 13.56
C ALA A 272 6.62 -6.01 14.55
N GLY A 273 6.01 -6.52 15.62
CA GLY A 273 5.40 -5.68 16.65
C GLY A 273 6.41 -4.77 17.34
N ILE A 274 7.58 -5.30 17.72
CA ILE A 274 8.64 -4.52 18.36
C ILE A 274 9.16 -3.41 17.44
N ILE A 275 9.40 -3.73 16.16
CA ILE A 275 9.88 -2.75 15.17
C ILE A 275 8.81 -1.69 14.90
N MET A 276 7.55 -2.08 14.83
CA MET A 276 6.43 -1.17 14.62
C MET A 276 6.28 -0.18 15.78
N ASP A 277 6.25 -0.70 17.02
CA ASP A 277 6.21 0.12 18.23
C ASP A 277 7.44 1.05 18.29
N TRP A 278 8.62 0.53 17.96
CA TRP A 278 9.85 1.32 17.93
C TRP A 278 9.80 2.46 16.91
N PHE A 279 9.30 2.23 15.69
CA PHE A 279 9.15 3.29 14.68
C PHE A 279 8.22 4.41 15.17
N LEU A 280 7.12 4.06 15.84
CA LEU A 280 6.19 5.05 16.39
C LEU A 280 6.80 5.91 17.51
N ASP A 281 7.81 5.39 18.20
CA ASP A 281 8.53 6.09 19.27
C ASP A 281 9.70 6.96 18.75
N GLN A 282 10.06 6.89 17.47
CA GLN A 282 11.21 7.65 16.93
C GLN A 282 10.79 9.07 16.49
N ASP A 283 11.48 10.10 17.00
CA ASP A 283 11.28 11.50 16.61
C ASP A 283 11.57 11.78 15.12
N GLU A 284 12.30 10.89 14.44
CA GLU A 284 12.60 11.02 13.02
C GLU A 284 11.52 10.46 12.08
N VAL A 285 10.57 9.69 12.62
CA VAL A 285 9.46 9.11 11.88
C VAL A 285 8.25 10.02 12.02
N GLU A 286 7.71 10.47 10.89
CA GLU A 286 6.52 11.33 10.85
C GLU A 286 5.24 10.49 10.88
N ASP A 287 5.16 9.43 10.08
CA ASP A 287 4.01 8.53 10.04
C ASP A 287 4.39 7.11 9.57
N VAL A 288 3.59 6.12 9.96
CA VAL A 288 3.78 4.70 9.62
C VAL A 288 2.49 4.14 9.01
N TYR A 289 2.50 3.84 7.72
CA TYR A 289 1.35 3.36 6.94
C TYR A 289 1.38 1.85 6.70
N LEU A 290 1.85 1.09 7.69
CA LEU A 290 1.96 -0.37 7.65
C LEU A 290 0.95 -1.01 8.59
N SER A 291 0.32 -2.09 8.14
CA SER A 291 -0.36 -3.00 9.05
C SER A 291 0.63 -3.98 9.69
N ASP A 292 0.26 -4.54 10.84
CA ASP A 292 1.05 -5.59 11.50
C ASP A 292 1.33 -6.77 10.54
N GLU A 293 0.35 -7.17 9.75
CA GLU A 293 0.49 -8.28 8.78
C GLU A 293 1.51 -7.96 7.67
N GLU A 294 1.51 -6.73 7.15
CA GLU A 294 2.51 -6.27 6.17
C GLU A 294 3.91 -6.23 6.77
N MET A 295 4.06 -5.70 7.99
CA MET A 295 5.34 -5.69 8.70
C MET A 295 5.87 -7.11 8.93
N ILE A 296 5.00 -8.05 9.32
CA ILE A 296 5.37 -9.47 9.48
C ILE A 296 5.86 -10.06 8.16
N SER A 297 5.18 -9.76 7.05
CA SER A 297 5.57 -10.26 5.73
C SER A 297 6.94 -9.72 5.32
N LEU A 298 7.17 -8.42 5.53
CA LEU A 298 8.44 -7.77 5.22
C LEU A 298 9.59 -8.30 6.07
N VAL A 299 9.38 -8.49 7.37
CA VAL A 299 10.37 -9.06 8.29
C VAL A 299 10.67 -10.54 8.02
N ARG A 300 9.77 -11.28 7.38
CA ARG A 300 10.03 -12.66 6.91
C ARG A 300 10.80 -12.71 5.60
N GLN A 301 10.60 -11.71 4.75
CA GLN A 301 11.24 -11.63 3.44
C GLN A 301 12.68 -11.12 3.55
N TRP A 302 12.92 -10.22 4.50
CA TRP A 302 14.23 -9.78 4.95
C TRP A 302 14.98 -10.93 5.62
#